data_AF-A0A832GK18-F1
#
_entry.id   AF-A0A832GK18-F1
#
_cell.length_a   1.000
_cell.length_b   1.000
_cell.length_c   1.000
_cell.angle_alpha   90.00
_cell.angle_beta   90.00
_cell.angle_gamma   90.00
#
_symmetry.space_group_name_H-M   'P 1'
#
loop_
_entity.id
_entity.type
_entity.pdbx_description
1 polymer ?
#
loop_
_entity_poly.entity_id
_entity_poly.type
_entity_poly.pdbx_seq_one_letter_code
_entity_poly.pdbx_strand_id
1 'polypeptide(L)'
;MATAIYLIRARRVPIWQLGDLAAPSLALGYGIARIGCFAAGCCYGAPTDLPWGVLFPGHTHPVHPTQLYATGMNLLIFAGLSWLEPRRRFEGQLFALFLVLHGLYRFINEFFRAGATSALMLGAFTYGHLVAAVVTGIGIALYWILARRRTRTHVANAFGDV
;
A
#
# COMPACT_ATOMS: atom_id res chain seq x y z
N MET A 1 -6.89 16.86 -13.52
CA MET A 1 -7.73 16.45 -12.36
C MET A 1 -9.22 16.76 -12.56
N ALA A 2 -9.60 17.98 -12.96
CA ALA A 2 -11.02 18.36 -13.17
C ALA A 2 -11.76 17.48 -14.21
N THR A 3 -11.11 17.13 -15.32
CA THR A 3 -11.66 16.27 -16.38
C THR A 3 -11.93 14.84 -15.92
N ALA A 4 -11.08 14.29 -15.03
CA ALA A 4 -11.26 12.95 -14.47
C ALA A 4 -12.46 12.92 -13.51
N ILE A 5 -12.59 13.92 -12.64
CA ILE A 5 -13.72 14.06 -11.71
C ILE A 5 -15.03 14.24 -12.49
N TYR A 6 -15.00 15.05 -13.56
CA TYR A 6 -16.15 15.27 -14.44
C TYR A 6 -16.59 13.98 -15.14
N LEU A 7 -15.65 13.21 -15.73
CA LEU A 7 -15.95 11.93 -16.37
C LEU A 7 -16.49 10.87 -15.40
N ILE A 8 -15.93 10.80 -14.18
CA ILE A 8 -16.40 9.86 -13.14
C ILE A 8 -17.85 10.20 -12.73
N ARG A 9 -18.16 11.49 -12.55
CA ARG A 9 -19.52 11.95 -12.25
C ARG A 9 -20.48 11.74 -13.42
N ALA A 10 -20.05 12.04 -14.65
CA ALA A 10 -20.88 11.93 -15.84
C ALA A 10 -21.18 10.47 -16.22
N ARG A 11 -20.24 9.54 -15.97
CA ARG A 11 -20.37 8.10 -16.30
C ARG A 11 -20.87 7.23 -15.15
N ARG A 12 -21.16 7.79 -13.96
CA ARG A 12 -21.59 7.07 -12.74
C ARG A 12 -20.75 5.82 -12.43
N VAL A 13 -19.43 5.92 -12.60
CA VAL A 13 -18.54 4.77 -12.38
C VAL A 13 -18.56 4.42 -10.90
N PRO A 14 -18.84 3.16 -10.51
CA PRO A 14 -18.84 2.77 -9.11
C PRO A 14 -17.43 2.95 -8.52
N ILE A 15 -17.35 3.70 -7.43
CA ILE A 15 -16.07 4.13 -6.82
C ILE A 15 -15.18 2.95 -6.44
N TRP A 16 -15.78 1.80 -6.13
CA TRP A 16 -15.09 0.56 -5.78
C TRP A 16 -14.39 -0.09 -6.97
N GLN A 17 -14.99 -0.06 -8.17
CA GLN A 17 -14.33 -0.54 -9.39
C GLN A 17 -13.16 0.37 -9.78
N LEU A 18 -13.31 1.68 -9.61
CA LEU A 18 -12.22 2.63 -9.84
C LEU A 18 -11.06 2.38 -8.87
N GLY A 19 -11.36 2.15 -7.59
CA GLY A 19 -10.36 1.81 -6.58
C GLY A 19 -9.62 0.52 -6.91
N ASP A 20 -10.35 -0.53 -7.33
CA ASP A 20 -9.76 -1.81 -7.72
C ASP A 20 -8.84 -1.69 -8.93
N LEU A 21 -9.19 -0.86 -9.91
CA LEU A 21 -8.34 -0.57 -11.07
C LEU A 21 -7.10 0.26 -10.69
N ALA A 22 -7.27 1.21 -9.76
CA ALA A 22 -6.19 2.09 -9.33
C ALA A 22 -5.17 1.37 -8.45
N ALA A 23 -5.58 0.40 -7.63
CA ALA A 23 -4.74 -0.24 -6.62
C ALA A 23 -3.42 -0.86 -7.17
N PRO A 24 -3.44 -1.71 -8.21
CA PRO A 24 -2.21 -2.24 -8.81
C PRO A 24 -1.33 -1.13 -9.39
N SER A 25 -1.95 -0.15 -10.06
CA SER A 25 -1.25 0.98 -10.66
C SER A 25 -0.53 1.85 -9.62
N LEU A 26 -1.16 2.05 -8.45
CA LEU A 26 -0.57 2.77 -7.32
C LEU A 26 0.62 2.02 -6.73
N ALA A 27 0.52 0.69 -6.57
CA ALA A 27 1.64 -0.12 -6.10
C ALA A 27 2.84 -0.04 -7.06
N LEU A 28 2.59 -0.22 -8.36
CA LEU A 28 3.63 -0.15 -9.38
C LEU A 28 4.29 1.24 -9.43
N GLY A 29 3.47 2.30 -9.46
CA GLY A 29 3.96 3.68 -9.49
C GLY A 29 4.81 4.03 -8.26
N TYR A 30 4.42 3.57 -7.08
CA TYR A 30 5.20 3.75 -5.86
C TYR A 30 6.53 2.99 -5.90
N GLY A 31 6.53 1.75 -6.42
CA GLY A 31 7.75 0.96 -6.59
C GLY A 31 8.76 1.65 -7.51
N ILE A 32 8.30 2.18 -8.65
CA ILE A 32 9.13 2.92 -9.61
C ILE A 32 9.64 4.23 -8.99
N ALA A 33 8.78 4.99 -8.30
CA ALA A 33 9.18 6.22 -7.64
C ALA A 33 10.33 6.00 -6.64
N ARG A 34 10.34 4.84 -5.96
CA ARG A 34 11.39 4.49 -4.99
C ARG A 34 12.72 4.14 -5.65
N ILE A 35 12.71 3.61 -6.87
CA ILE A 35 13.94 3.47 -7.68
C ILE A 35 14.53 4.85 -7.96
N GLY A 36 13.69 5.85 -8.27
CA GLY A 36 14.12 7.24 -8.41
C GLY A 36 14.74 7.81 -7.13
N CYS A 37 14.13 7.56 -5.96
CA CYS A 37 14.72 7.95 -4.67
C CYS A 37 16.07 7.29 -4.40
N PHE A 38 16.24 6.03 -4.81
CA PHE A 38 17.51 5.32 -4.68
C PHE A 38 18.59 5.96 -5.56
N ALA A 39 18.29 6.25 -6.83
CA ALA A 39 19.21 6.93 -7.74
C ALA A 39 19.58 8.34 -7.25
N ALA A 40 18.65 9.04 -6.60
CA ALA A 40 18.87 10.35 -5.99
C ALA A 40 19.60 10.29 -4.62
N GLY A 41 19.78 9.10 -4.03
CA GLY A 41 20.42 8.94 -2.72
C GLY A 41 19.61 9.49 -1.54
N CYS A 42 18.28 9.57 -1.65
CA CYS A 42 17.43 10.16 -0.62
C CYS A 42 16.48 9.15 0.03
N CYS A 43 16.01 9.44 1.26
CA CYS A 43 15.07 8.60 2.02
C CYS A 43 15.59 7.19 2.37
N TYR A 44 16.86 7.06 2.72
CA TYR A 44 17.46 5.82 3.24
C TYR A 44 17.04 5.53 4.70
N GLY A 45 17.31 4.30 5.15
CA GLY A 45 17.05 3.87 6.53
C GLY A 45 18.22 4.16 7.48
N ALA A 46 18.19 3.51 8.64
CA ALA A 46 19.22 3.63 9.67
C ALA A 46 20.61 3.17 9.15
N PRO A 47 21.71 3.66 9.76
CA PRO A 47 23.03 3.06 9.59
C PRO A 47 22.99 1.56 9.90
N THR A 48 23.71 0.76 9.12
CA THR A 48 23.71 -0.70 9.24
C THR A 48 25.05 -1.29 8.86
N ASP A 49 25.43 -2.36 9.54
CA ASP A 49 26.65 -3.14 9.25
C ASP A 49 26.34 -4.41 8.44
N LEU A 50 25.11 -4.54 7.93
CA LEU A 50 24.70 -5.67 7.11
C LEU A 50 25.44 -5.69 5.76
N PRO A 51 25.72 -6.87 5.19
CA PRO A 51 26.53 -6.99 3.97
C PRO A 51 25.87 -6.42 2.70
N TRP A 52 24.57 -6.11 2.76
CA TRP A 52 23.82 -5.44 1.68
C TRP A 52 23.50 -3.96 2.00
N GLY A 53 24.14 -3.40 3.03
CA GLY A 53 24.11 -1.95 3.29
C GLY A 53 24.72 -1.18 2.12
N VAL A 54 24.13 -0.04 1.77
CA VAL A 54 24.59 0.80 0.66
C VAL A 54 25.19 2.07 1.21
N LEU A 55 26.41 2.41 0.76
CA LEU A 55 27.05 3.67 1.07
C LEU A 55 26.68 4.70 0.00
N PHE A 56 25.90 5.71 0.38
CA PHE A 56 25.56 6.81 -0.52
C PHE A 56 26.67 7.89 -0.50
N PRO A 57 26.84 8.66 -1.59
CA PRO A 57 27.79 9.77 -1.62
C PRO A 57 27.49 10.80 -0.51
N GLY A 58 28.50 11.10 0.32
CA GLY A 58 28.36 12.03 1.44
C GLY A 58 28.02 11.39 2.79
N HIS A 59 27.88 10.06 2.85
CA HIS A 59 27.67 9.31 4.09
C HIS A 59 28.96 8.70 4.61
N THR A 60 29.12 8.64 5.92
CA THR A 60 30.27 8.03 6.59
C THR A 60 30.07 6.54 6.89
N HIS A 61 28.82 6.07 6.91
CA HIS A 61 28.45 4.70 7.24
C HIS A 61 27.47 4.13 6.21
N PRO A 62 27.52 2.81 5.92
CA PRO A 62 26.50 2.16 5.11
C PRO A 62 25.13 2.29 5.79
N VAL A 63 24.09 2.47 4.98
CA VAL A 63 22.71 2.62 5.46
C VAL A 63 21.82 1.55 4.84
N HIS A 64 20.71 1.24 5.51
CA HIS A 64 19.71 0.34 4.94
C HIS A 64 19.12 0.96 3.66
N PRO A 65 19.19 0.28 2.50
CA PRO A 65 18.58 0.75 1.26
C PRO A 65 17.06 0.49 1.28
N THR A 66 16.34 1.15 2.19
CA THR A 66 14.88 1.00 2.36
C THR A 66 14.09 1.30 1.09
N GLN A 67 14.67 2.07 0.17
CA GLN A 67 14.13 2.32 -1.15
C GLN A 67 14.03 1.03 -1.98
N LEU A 68 15.04 0.15 -1.93
CA LEU A 68 15.03 -1.14 -2.63
C LEU A 68 14.04 -2.10 -1.99
N TYR A 69 13.95 -2.12 -0.66
CA TYR A 69 12.92 -2.90 0.05
C TYR A 69 11.52 -2.43 -0.34
N ALA A 70 11.34 -1.11 -0.42
CA ALA A 70 10.10 -0.49 -0.86
C ALA A 70 9.75 -0.89 -2.30
N THR A 71 10.69 -0.81 -3.22
CA THR A 71 10.49 -1.22 -4.61
C THR A 71 10.12 -2.70 -4.68
N GLY A 72 10.90 -3.59 -4.06
CA GLY A 72 10.64 -5.03 -4.07
C GLY A 72 9.27 -5.37 -3.50
N MET A 73 8.93 -4.82 -2.32
CA MET A 73 7.64 -5.09 -1.69
C MET A 73 6.46 -4.54 -2.50
N ASN A 74 6.59 -3.35 -3.11
CA ASN A 74 5.51 -2.81 -3.93
C ASN A 74 5.36 -3.54 -5.28
N LEU A 75 6.44 -4.09 -5.84
CA LEU A 75 6.37 -4.99 -6.99
C LEU A 75 5.70 -6.33 -6.63
N LEU A 76 5.97 -6.88 -5.44
CA LEU A 76 5.27 -8.07 -4.94
C LEU A 76 3.79 -7.80 -4.72
N ILE A 77 3.43 -6.63 -4.16
CA ILE A 77 2.04 -6.21 -4.01
C ILE A 77 1.38 -6.06 -5.37
N PHE A 78 2.03 -5.40 -6.33
CA PHE A 78 1.54 -5.28 -7.70
C PHE A 78 1.30 -6.66 -8.33
N ALA A 79 2.29 -7.56 -8.29
CA ALA A 79 2.16 -8.90 -8.85
C ALA A 79 1.03 -9.70 -8.18
N GLY A 80 0.92 -9.64 -6.85
CA GLY A 80 -0.14 -10.29 -6.09
C GLY A 80 -1.53 -9.74 -6.42
N LEU A 81 -1.68 -8.43 -6.55
CA LEU A 81 -2.93 -7.79 -6.93
C LEU A 81 -3.30 -8.07 -8.38
N SER A 82 -2.38 -7.95 -9.33
CA SER A 82 -2.62 -8.26 -10.74
C SER A 82 -2.94 -9.74 -10.96
N TRP A 83 -2.36 -10.64 -10.15
CA TRP A 83 -2.71 -12.06 -10.18
C TRP A 83 -4.10 -12.33 -9.58
N LEU A 84 -4.50 -11.58 -8.56
CA LEU A 84 -5.82 -11.68 -7.94
C LEU A 84 -6.91 -10.97 -8.74
N GLU A 85 -6.56 -10.00 -9.59
CA GLU A 85 -7.47 -9.20 -10.39
C GLU A 85 -8.48 -10.02 -11.21
N PRO A 86 -8.06 -11.04 -12.00
CA PRO A 86 -9.00 -11.90 -12.72
C PRO A 86 -9.80 -12.83 -11.81
N ARG A 87 -9.37 -13.00 -10.54
CA ARG A 87 -9.98 -13.89 -9.53
C ARG A 87 -10.77 -13.11 -8.47
N ARG A 88 -11.03 -11.82 -8.71
CA ARG A 88 -11.75 -10.97 -7.76
C ARG A 88 -13.18 -11.46 -7.55
N ARG A 89 -13.61 -11.42 -6.30
CA ARG A 89 -14.87 -11.96 -5.80
C ARG A 89 -15.92 -10.88 -5.58
N PHE A 90 -15.51 -9.65 -5.27
CA PHE A 90 -16.38 -8.51 -5.05
C PHE A 90 -15.70 -7.21 -5.44
N GLU A 91 -16.48 -6.16 -5.68
CA GLU A 91 -15.99 -4.81 -5.97
C GLU A 91 -15.37 -4.18 -4.71
N GLY A 92 -14.19 -3.57 -4.86
CA GLY A 92 -13.41 -2.98 -3.78
C GLY A 92 -12.46 -3.98 -3.09
N GLN A 93 -12.39 -5.23 -3.56
CA GLN A 93 -11.53 -6.25 -2.97
C GLN A 93 -10.05 -5.93 -3.14
N LEU A 94 -9.64 -5.53 -4.35
CA LEU A 94 -8.24 -5.24 -4.67
C LEU A 94 -7.79 -3.96 -3.95
N PHE A 95 -8.67 -2.96 -3.88
CA PHE A 95 -8.40 -1.74 -3.14
C PHE A 95 -8.25 -1.97 -1.64
N ALA A 96 -9.15 -2.74 -1.03
CA ALA A 96 -9.05 -3.07 0.39
C ALA A 96 -7.78 -3.89 0.69
N LEU A 97 -7.46 -4.87 -0.17
CA LEU A 97 -6.24 -5.66 -0.02
C LEU A 97 -4.97 -4.82 -0.22
N PHE A 98 -4.98 -3.88 -1.18
CA PHE A 98 -3.90 -2.91 -1.35
C PHE A 98 -3.65 -2.10 -0.08
N LEU A 99 -4.69 -1.58 0.57
CA LEU A 99 -4.54 -0.83 1.82
C LEU A 99 -3.90 -1.66 2.94
N VAL A 100 -4.33 -2.93 3.08
CA VAL A 100 -3.75 -3.85 4.08
C VAL A 100 -2.29 -4.14 3.78
N LEU A 101 -1.98 -4.55 2.55
CA LEU A 101 -0.62 -4.92 2.17
C LEU A 101 0.32 -3.72 2.19
N HIS A 102 -0.12 -2.56 1.71
CA HIS A 102 0.66 -1.33 1.73
C HIS A 102 0.88 -0.82 3.16
N GLY A 103 -0.14 -0.92 4.02
CA GLY A 103 -0.02 -0.59 5.45
C GLY A 103 0.98 -1.50 6.17
N LEU A 104 0.93 -2.81 5.93
CA LEU A 104 1.89 -3.77 6.48
C LEU A 104 3.31 -3.51 5.99
N TYR A 105 3.49 -3.28 4.69
CA TYR A 105 4.76 -2.87 4.11
C TYR A 105 5.30 -1.60 4.79
N ARG A 106 4.44 -0.57 4.97
CA ARG A 106 4.83 0.68 5.62
C ARG A 106 5.26 0.46 7.07
N PHE A 107 4.58 -0.40 7.80
CA PHE A 107 4.93 -0.77 9.16
C PHE A 107 6.32 -1.41 9.20
N ILE A 108 6.58 -2.43 8.38
CA ILE A 108 7.89 -3.10 8.29
C ILE A 108 8.99 -2.12 7.88
N ASN A 109 8.74 -1.29 6.85
CA ASN A 109 9.74 -0.35 6.36
C ASN A 109 10.08 0.74 7.38
N GLU A 110 9.12 1.12 8.23
CA GLU A 110 9.35 2.09 9.29
C GLU A 110 10.26 1.55 10.40
N PHE A 111 10.26 0.24 10.69
CA PHE A 111 11.26 -0.36 11.59
C PHE A 111 12.69 -0.14 11.10
N PHE A 112 12.95 -0.34 9.81
CA PHE A 112 14.27 -0.09 9.21
C PHE A 112 14.62 1.42 9.13
N ARG A 113 13.61 2.29 9.21
CA ARG A 113 13.76 3.74 9.15
C ARG A 113 13.84 4.40 10.54
N ALA A 114 13.37 3.70 11.57
CA ALA A 114 13.24 4.22 12.92
C ALA A 114 14.59 4.65 13.54
N GLY A 115 15.69 4.03 13.10
CA GLY A 115 17.05 4.40 13.52
C GLY A 115 17.70 5.56 12.76
N ALA A 116 17.06 6.15 11.73
CA ALA A 116 17.66 7.22 10.91
C ALA A 116 16.98 8.59 11.00
N THR A 117 15.66 8.68 11.13
CA THR A 117 14.97 9.98 10.90
C THR A 117 13.65 10.18 11.65
N SER A 118 13.14 9.20 12.39
CA SER A 118 11.83 9.33 13.04
C SER A 118 11.95 9.90 14.44
N ALA A 119 11.30 11.04 14.69
CA ALA A 119 11.01 11.50 16.05
C ALA A 119 10.15 10.45 16.75
N LEU A 120 10.71 9.78 17.76
CA LEU A 120 9.97 8.86 18.62
C LEU A 120 8.93 9.68 19.39
N MET A 121 7.66 9.32 19.28
CA MET A 121 6.61 9.98 20.08
C MET A 121 6.57 9.43 21.51
N LEU A 122 6.99 8.18 21.74
CA LEU A 122 6.92 7.50 23.05
C LEU A 122 7.95 6.36 23.17
N GLY A 123 9.25 6.63 23.11
CA GLY A 123 10.33 5.65 23.46
C GLY A 123 10.47 4.37 22.61
N ALA A 124 9.45 3.97 21.85
CA ALA A 124 9.44 2.84 20.93
C ALA A 124 8.58 3.03 19.66
N PHE A 125 7.60 3.96 19.65
CA PHE A 125 6.68 4.15 18.51
C PHE A 125 6.91 5.46 17.76
N THR A 126 6.99 5.36 16.43
CA THR A 126 7.09 6.50 15.50
C THR A 126 5.70 6.86 14.94
N TYR A 127 5.50 8.11 14.51
CA TYR A 127 4.27 8.52 13.81
C TYR A 127 3.94 7.63 12.61
N GLY A 128 4.97 7.10 11.93
CA GLY A 128 4.82 6.17 10.82
C GLY A 128 4.14 4.86 11.20
N HIS A 129 4.41 4.32 12.39
CA HIS A 129 3.77 3.10 12.87
C HIS A 129 2.27 3.29 13.14
N LEU A 130 1.89 4.44 13.73
CA LEU A 130 0.49 4.75 13.99
C LEU A 130 -0.30 4.88 12.68
N VAL A 131 0.22 5.63 11.72
CA VAL A 131 -0.42 5.81 10.41
C VAL A 131 -0.53 4.46 9.69
N ALA A 132 0.53 3.64 9.70
CA ALA A 132 0.52 2.32 9.09
C ALA A 132 -0.53 1.40 9.74
N ALA A 133 -0.65 1.40 11.06
CA ALA A 133 -1.64 0.61 11.80
C ALA A 133 -3.07 1.05 11.47
N VAL A 134 -3.33 2.36 11.44
CA VAL A 134 -4.66 2.91 11.08
C VAL A 134 -5.04 2.55 9.65
N VAL A 135 -4.13 2.73 8.68
CA VAL A 135 -4.39 2.38 7.28
C VAL A 135 -4.65 0.88 7.11
N THR A 136 -3.86 0.04 7.79
CA THR A 136 -4.06 -1.41 7.77
C THR A 136 -5.41 -1.79 8.37
N GLY A 137 -5.79 -1.19 9.51
CA GLY A 137 -7.07 -1.43 10.17
C GLY A 137 -8.26 -1.02 9.30
N ILE A 138 -8.18 0.13 8.64
CA ILE A 138 -9.20 0.58 7.67
C ILE A 138 -9.31 -0.42 6.52
N GLY A 139 -8.18 -0.88 5.96
CA GLY A 139 -8.16 -1.89 4.91
C GLY A 139 -8.85 -3.20 5.31
N ILE A 140 -8.56 -3.71 6.52
CA ILE A 140 -9.18 -4.94 7.05
C ILE A 140 -10.69 -4.74 7.24
N ALA A 141 -11.10 -3.63 7.85
CA ALA A 141 -12.51 -3.32 8.06
C ALA A 141 -13.27 -3.21 6.73
N LEU A 142 -12.69 -2.52 5.74
CA LEU A 142 -13.27 -2.41 4.40
C LEU A 142 -13.39 -3.77 3.72
N TYR A 143 -12.34 -4.58 3.75
CA TYR A 143 -12.37 -5.93 3.18
C TYR A 143 -13.51 -6.75 3.78
N TRP A 144 -13.65 -6.72 5.10
CA TRP A 144 -14.66 -7.50 5.82
C TRP A 144 -16.08 -6.99 5.58
N ILE A 145 -16.30 -5.67 5.59
CA ILE A 145 -17.61 -5.06 5.32
C ILE A 145 -18.04 -5.37 3.87
N LEU A 146 -17.15 -5.22 2.90
CA LEU A 146 -17.46 -5.46 1.49
C LEU A 146 -17.68 -6.95 1.21
N ALA A 147 -16.89 -7.83 1.81
CA ALA A 147 -17.10 -9.27 1.73
C ALA A 147 -18.48 -9.69 2.26
N ARG A 148 -18.94 -9.08 3.36
CA ARG A 148 -20.27 -9.34 3.95
C ARG A 148 -21.43 -8.79 3.13
N ARG A 149 -21.24 -7.66 2.43
CA ARG A 149 -22.28 -7.08 1.56
C ARG A 149 -22.61 -7.99 0.38
N ARG A 150 -21.62 -8.69 -0.18
CA ARG A 150 -21.82 -9.69 -1.25
C ARG A 150 -22.80 -10.81 -0.85
N THR A 151 -22.65 -11.34 0.37
CA THR A 151 -23.50 -12.45 0.83
C THR A 151 -24.96 -12.02 0.98
N ARG A 152 -25.21 -10.76 1.37
CA ARG A 152 -26.58 -10.24 1.51
C ARG A 152 -27.30 -10.04 0.18
N THR A 153 -26.63 -9.54 -0.86
CA THR A 153 -27.29 -9.35 -2.17
C THR A 153 -27.67 -10.67 -2.83
N HIS A 154 -26.86 -11.71 -2.65
CA HIS A 154 -27.14 -13.04 -3.19
C HIS A 154 -28.30 -13.76 -2.46
N VAL A 155 -28.42 -13.55 -1.15
CA VAL A 155 -29.53 -14.08 -0.35
C VAL A 155 -30.82 -13.29 -0.59
N ALA A 156 -30.76 -11.96 -0.68
CA ALA A 156 -31.94 -11.13 -0.96
C ALA A 156 -32.55 -11.41 -2.34
N ASN A 157 -31.73 -11.65 -3.38
CA ASN A 157 -32.24 -12.06 -4.69
C ASN A 157 -32.82 -13.48 -4.65
N ALA A 158 -32.21 -14.41 -3.90
CA ALA A 158 -32.72 -15.78 -3.78
C ALA A 158 -34.08 -15.89 -3.04
N PHE A 159 -34.47 -14.88 -2.25
CA PHE A 159 -35.75 -14.82 -1.55
C PHE A 159 -36.75 -13.81 -2.16
N GLY A 160 -36.34 -13.06 -3.20
CA GLY A 160 -37.19 -12.09 -3.90
C GLY A 160 -37.89 -12.63 -5.14
N ASP A 161 -37.59 -13.88 -5.53
CA ASP A 161 -38.12 -14.55 -6.72
C ASP A 161 -39.27 -15.55 -6.38
N VAL A 162 -40.00 -15.34 -5.28
CA VAL A 162 -41.17 -16.16 -4.87
C VAL A 162 -42.46 -15.35 -4.91
#